data_AF-A0A966UTZ3-F1
#
_entry.id   AF-A0A966UTZ3-F1
#
_cell.length_a   1.000
_cell.length_b   1.000
_cell.length_c   1.000
_cell.angle_alpha   90.00
_cell.angle_beta   90.00
_cell.angle_gamma   90.00
#
_symmetry.space_group_name_H-M   'P 1'
#
loop_
_entity.id
_entity.type
_entity.pdbx_description
1 polymer ?
#
loop_
_entity_poly.entity_id
_entity_poly.type
_entity_poly.pdbx_seq_one_letter_code
_entity_poly.pdbx_strand_id
1 'polypeptide(L)'
;MRRNEFLRLLAMAGAGTITPAFAQPANPAIEGESEINPHFINSGPGFGNRLALTFDDGPSPGVTERILAELSKRKLHATFFLIGSKVDAAPHLARRLVDEGHDVANHSYTHPRLAGMSDSSVEQQLARTQESITRATGVTPVWFRPPYGAFRREQGPIASKMGLGVAYWSVDPKDWSQPGSSAITQRVLSSSQPGSIILLHDLHPQTADAVPAIFDGLLERAFTITPFHSFVGQPYV
;
A
#
# COMPACT_ATOMS: atom_id res chain seq x y z
N MET A 1 55.86 48.81 -19.84
CA MET A 1 55.67 49.85 -20.87
C MET A 1 54.57 49.36 -21.81
N ARG A 2 53.45 50.11 -21.84
CA ARG A 2 52.33 50.21 -22.83
C ARG A 2 52.11 49.04 -23.81
N ARG A 3 50.97 48.33 -23.77
CA ARG A 3 49.60 48.72 -24.20
C ARG A 3 49.42 48.58 -25.72
N ASN A 4 48.58 47.63 -26.13
CA ASN A 4 47.68 47.77 -27.28
C ASN A 4 46.47 46.84 -27.10
N GLU A 5 45.33 47.45 -26.83
CA GLU A 5 44.01 46.86 -26.98
C GLU A 5 43.62 46.83 -28.46
N PHE A 6 42.76 45.90 -28.86
CA PHE A 6 41.54 46.26 -29.59
C PHE A 6 40.46 45.18 -29.42
N LEU A 7 39.28 45.65 -29.06
CA LEU A 7 38.03 44.94 -28.78
C LEU A 7 37.60 43.97 -29.89
N ARG A 8 36.90 42.89 -29.48
CA ARG A 8 35.55 42.60 -30.01
C ARG A 8 34.69 41.89 -28.97
N LEU A 9 33.54 42.51 -28.75
CA LEU A 9 32.42 42.12 -27.92
C LEU A 9 31.65 41.00 -28.62
N LEU A 10 31.25 39.94 -27.89
CA LEU A 10 29.96 39.30 -28.10
C LEU A 10 29.50 38.63 -26.79
N ALA A 11 28.35 39.08 -26.31
CA ALA A 11 27.58 38.46 -25.25
C ALA A 11 26.96 37.16 -25.73
N MET A 12 26.75 36.18 -24.84
CA MET A 12 25.41 35.80 -24.36
C MET A 12 25.43 34.46 -23.60
N ALA A 13 24.71 34.48 -22.49
CA ALA A 13 23.93 33.40 -21.87
C ALA A 13 24.62 32.05 -21.57
N GLY A 14 24.90 31.83 -20.28
CA GLY A 14 25.08 30.50 -19.72
C GLY A 14 23.78 29.70 -19.84
N ALA A 15 23.79 28.68 -20.68
CA ALA A 15 22.72 27.70 -20.77
C ALA A 15 22.79 26.76 -19.55
N GLY A 16 21.79 26.86 -18.67
CA GLY A 16 21.52 25.84 -17.67
C GLY A 16 21.22 24.51 -18.36
N THR A 17 21.85 23.45 -17.90
CA THR A 17 21.55 22.08 -18.32
C THR A 17 20.18 21.71 -17.78
N ILE A 18 19.16 21.77 -18.64
CA ILE A 18 17.88 21.11 -18.43
C ILE A 18 18.12 19.62 -18.71
N THR A 19 18.05 18.79 -17.67
CA THR A 19 17.90 17.33 -17.83
C THR A 19 16.59 17.06 -18.56
N PRO A 20 16.58 16.28 -19.66
CA PRO A 20 15.32 15.94 -20.31
C PRO A 20 14.52 15.01 -19.39
N ALA A 21 13.23 15.31 -19.26
CA ALA A 21 12.26 14.41 -18.67
C ALA A 21 12.24 13.10 -19.46
N PHE A 22 12.30 11.97 -18.77
CA PHE A 22 12.03 10.66 -19.36
C PHE A 22 10.57 10.63 -19.81
N ALA A 23 10.34 10.87 -21.10
CA ALA A 23 9.09 10.51 -21.76
C ALA A 23 9.07 8.98 -21.88
N GLN A 24 8.11 8.34 -21.21
CA GLN A 24 7.87 6.91 -21.32
C GLN A 24 7.29 6.61 -22.72
N PRO A 25 7.77 5.60 -23.46
CA PRO A 25 7.22 5.30 -24.77
C PRO A 25 5.78 4.79 -24.62
N ALA A 26 4.91 5.20 -25.55
CA ALA A 26 3.58 4.62 -25.68
C ALA A 26 3.72 3.12 -25.98
N ASN A 27 3.07 2.29 -25.17
CA ASN A 27 3.10 0.84 -25.31
C ASN A 27 2.30 0.45 -26.57
N PRO A 28 2.83 -0.38 -27.49
CA PRO A 28 2.04 -0.85 -28.61
C PRO A 28 0.93 -1.75 -28.09
N ALA A 29 -0.29 -1.56 -28.62
CA ALA A 29 -1.42 -2.41 -28.31
C ALA A 29 -1.10 -3.86 -28.73
N ILE A 30 -1.06 -4.77 -27.76
CA ILE A 30 -0.98 -6.21 -28.02
C ILE A 30 -2.39 -6.66 -28.42
N GLU A 31 -2.58 -6.94 -29.71
CA GLU A 31 -3.75 -7.65 -30.20
C GLU A 31 -3.67 -9.12 -29.74
N GLY A 32 -4.66 -9.52 -28.94
CA GLY A 32 -4.77 -10.83 -28.32
C GLY A 32 -5.09 -10.68 -26.84
N GLU A 33 -6.37 -10.74 -26.49
CA GLU A 33 -6.83 -10.78 -25.09
C GLU A 33 -6.36 -12.10 -24.45
N SER A 34 -5.09 -12.17 -24.04
CA SER A 34 -4.75 -13.05 -22.92
C SER A 34 -5.48 -12.48 -21.72
N GLU A 35 -6.46 -13.20 -21.18
CA GLU A 35 -7.12 -12.83 -19.93
C GLU A 35 -6.06 -12.50 -18.87
N ILE A 36 -5.79 -11.20 -18.64
CA ILE A 36 -4.94 -10.76 -17.53
C ILE A 36 -5.78 -11.00 -16.27
N ASN A 37 -5.76 -12.23 -15.78
CA ASN A 37 -6.33 -12.58 -14.51
C ASN A 37 -5.46 -11.94 -13.42
N PRO A 38 -6.02 -11.09 -12.53
CA PRO A 38 -5.19 -10.44 -11.53
C PRO A 38 -4.62 -11.50 -10.60
N HIS A 39 -3.43 -11.25 -10.06
CA HIS A 39 -2.86 -12.12 -9.05
C HIS A 39 -3.71 -12.01 -7.77
N PHE A 40 -4.32 -13.13 -7.37
CA PHE A 40 -4.99 -13.29 -6.08
C PHE A 40 -3.98 -13.84 -5.08
N ILE A 41 -3.51 -13.01 -4.13
CA ILE A 41 -2.42 -13.36 -3.22
C ILE A 41 -2.91 -13.38 -1.77
N ASN A 42 -2.83 -14.53 -1.10
CA ASN A 42 -3.15 -14.69 0.32
C ASN A 42 -1.93 -15.03 1.20
N SER A 43 -0.80 -15.44 0.61
CA SER A 43 0.48 -15.62 1.30
C SER A 43 1.65 -15.22 0.39
N GLY A 44 2.77 -14.84 0.99
CA GLY A 44 4.01 -14.59 0.27
C GLY A 44 4.93 -15.82 0.22
N PRO A 45 6.18 -15.65 -0.22
CA PRO A 45 7.17 -16.72 -0.27
C PRO A 45 7.41 -17.33 1.13
N GLY A 46 7.31 -18.65 1.25
CA GLY A 46 7.46 -19.38 2.52
C GLY A 46 8.90 -19.53 3.03
N PHE A 47 9.88 -18.84 2.45
CA PHE A 47 11.29 -18.93 2.82
C PHE A 47 11.82 -17.58 3.35
N GLY A 48 12.94 -17.63 4.07
CA GLY A 48 13.64 -16.44 4.56
C GLY A 48 13.09 -15.80 5.84
N ASN A 49 12.23 -16.50 6.59
CA ASN A 49 11.59 -16.01 7.82
C ASN A 49 10.99 -14.60 7.67
N ARG A 50 10.32 -14.36 6.53
CA ARG A 50 9.69 -13.09 6.18
C ARG A 50 8.17 -13.20 6.30
N LEU A 51 7.54 -12.09 6.62
CA LEU A 51 6.09 -11.93 6.61
C LEU A 51 5.74 -10.49 6.22
N ALA A 52 4.48 -10.28 5.82
CA ALA A 52 3.92 -8.95 5.63
C ALA A 52 2.96 -8.60 6.76
N LEU A 53 3.14 -7.39 7.30
CA LEU A 53 2.23 -6.77 8.24
C LEU A 53 1.37 -5.76 7.48
N THR A 54 0.05 -5.91 7.58
CA THR A 54 -0.90 -5.08 6.83
C THR A 54 -2.01 -4.54 7.72
N PHE A 55 -2.46 -3.32 7.43
CA PHE A 55 -3.53 -2.64 8.15
C PHE A 55 -4.62 -2.20 7.18
N ASP A 56 -5.86 -2.58 7.45
CA ASP A 56 -7.03 -2.19 6.67
C ASP A 56 -7.78 -1.03 7.32
N ASP A 57 -8.67 -0.44 6.53
CA ASP A 57 -9.68 0.56 6.90
C ASP A 57 -9.19 1.96 7.21
N GLY A 58 -7.92 2.25 7.05
CA GLY A 58 -7.33 3.55 7.34
C GLY A 58 -7.51 4.59 6.24
N PRO A 59 -6.93 5.80 6.43
CA PRO A 59 -6.32 6.26 7.66
C PRO A 59 -7.37 6.75 8.68
N SER A 60 -7.12 6.55 9.97
CA SER A 60 -8.03 6.85 11.07
C SER A 60 -7.33 7.74 12.12
N PRO A 61 -7.65 9.05 12.16
CA PRO A 61 -7.01 10.00 13.09
C PRO A 61 -7.09 9.54 14.55
N GLY A 62 -5.96 9.65 15.24
CA GLY A 62 -5.75 9.20 16.61
C GLY A 62 -5.33 7.74 16.75
N VAL A 63 -5.60 6.86 15.78
CA VAL A 63 -5.22 5.44 15.83
C VAL A 63 -4.05 5.15 14.89
N THR A 64 -4.14 5.56 13.62
CA THR A 64 -3.05 5.38 12.65
C THR A 64 -1.75 6.03 13.14
N GLU A 65 -1.82 7.22 13.76
CA GLU A 65 -0.64 7.91 14.30
C GLU A 65 0.04 7.15 15.44
N ARG A 66 -0.75 6.43 16.27
CA ARG A 66 -0.20 5.59 17.34
C ARG A 66 0.54 4.40 16.76
N ILE A 67 -0.02 3.79 15.71
CA ILE A 67 0.62 2.67 14.99
C ILE A 67 1.91 3.15 14.30
N LEU A 68 1.86 4.29 13.61
CA LEU A 68 3.04 4.94 13.01
C LEU A 68 4.14 5.19 14.03
N ALA A 69 3.80 5.69 15.22
CA ALA A 69 4.79 5.92 16.28
C ALA A 69 5.50 4.62 16.70
N GLU A 70 4.78 3.50 16.79
CA GLU A 70 5.37 2.21 17.14
C GLU A 70 6.20 1.58 16.01
N LEU A 71 5.78 1.77 14.75
CA LEU A 71 6.55 1.39 13.56
C LEU A 71 7.87 2.17 13.51
N SER A 72 7.81 3.49 13.68
CA SER A 72 8.95 4.41 13.67
C SER A 72 9.97 4.07 14.75
N LYS A 73 9.53 3.83 16.01
CA LYS A 73 10.40 3.41 17.12
C LYS A 73 11.25 2.18 16.81
N ARG A 74 10.72 1.27 15.97
CA ARG A 74 11.36 0.00 15.61
C ARG A 74 11.92 -0.01 14.18
N LYS A 75 11.84 1.11 13.46
CA LYS A 75 12.25 1.24 12.05
C LYS A 75 11.60 0.18 11.15
N LEU A 76 10.33 -0.10 11.40
CA LEU A 76 9.54 -1.07 10.66
C LEU A 76 8.67 -0.35 9.63
N HIS A 77 8.45 -1.01 8.49
CA HIS A 77 7.49 -0.56 7.49
C HIS A 77 6.39 -1.62 7.29
N ALA A 78 5.18 -1.16 7.00
CA ALA A 78 4.00 -1.99 6.79
C ALA A 78 3.26 -1.53 5.52
N THR A 79 2.15 -2.21 5.20
CA THR A 79 1.24 -1.78 4.13
C THR A 79 -0.11 -1.41 4.71
N PHE A 80 -0.65 -0.28 4.26
CA PHE A 80 -1.96 0.21 4.67
C PHE A 80 -2.93 0.17 3.48
N PHE A 81 -3.99 -0.65 3.58
CA PHE A 81 -5.08 -0.68 2.63
C PHE A 81 -6.11 0.38 3.03
N LEU A 82 -6.15 1.47 2.26
CA LEU A 82 -6.87 2.69 2.63
C LEU A 82 -8.26 2.74 2.01
N ILE A 83 -9.24 3.15 2.82
CA ILE A 83 -10.58 3.49 2.34
C ILE A 83 -10.53 4.89 1.72
N GLY A 84 -10.94 5.01 0.46
CA GLY A 84 -10.83 6.28 -0.28
C GLY A 84 -11.53 7.46 0.39
N SER A 85 -12.73 7.27 0.96
CA SER A 85 -13.43 8.33 1.68
C SER A 85 -12.72 8.81 2.95
N LYS A 86 -11.95 7.94 3.62
CA LYS A 86 -11.11 8.32 4.77
C LYS A 86 -9.84 9.03 4.34
N VAL A 87 -9.26 8.65 3.19
CA VAL A 87 -8.16 9.40 2.57
C VAL A 87 -8.59 10.83 2.26
N ASP A 88 -9.79 11.01 1.69
CA ASP A 88 -10.33 12.36 1.43
C ASP A 88 -10.57 13.17 2.71
N ALA A 89 -10.96 12.51 3.81
CA ALA A 89 -11.14 13.16 5.11
C ALA A 89 -9.80 13.50 5.81
N ALA A 90 -8.75 12.70 5.60
CA ALA A 90 -7.44 12.85 6.25
C ALA A 90 -6.28 12.69 5.25
N PRO A 91 -6.17 13.53 4.21
CA PRO A 91 -5.17 13.35 3.15
C PRO A 91 -3.75 13.56 3.64
N HIS A 92 -3.57 14.39 4.67
CA HIS A 92 -2.28 14.59 5.33
C HIS A 92 -1.76 13.32 6.01
N LEU A 93 -2.65 12.49 6.56
CA LEU A 93 -2.29 11.25 7.23
C LEU A 93 -1.96 10.17 6.20
N ALA A 94 -2.70 10.09 5.10
CA ALA A 94 -2.34 9.24 3.96
C ALA A 94 -0.96 9.61 3.37
N ARG A 95 -0.67 10.91 3.23
CA ARG A 95 0.66 11.37 2.79
C ARG A 95 1.76 10.97 3.76
N ARG A 96 1.52 11.18 5.05
CA ARG A 96 2.46 10.81 6.12
C ARG A 96 2.82 9.32 6.11
N LEU A 97 1.87 8.43 5.79
CA LEU A 97 2.16 6.99 5.62
C LEU A 97 3.26 6.77 4.58
N VAL A 98 3.15 7.42 3.42
CA VAL A 98 4.15 7.31 2.34
C VAL A 98 5.46 8.01 2.71
N ASP A 99 5.40 9.21 3.30
CA ASP A 99 6.59 9.96 3.71
C ASP A 99 7.42 9.20 4.77
N GLU A 100 6.77 8.39 5.61
CA GLU A 100 7.41 7.50 6.61
C GLU A 100 7.82 6.12 6.02
N GLY A 101 7.68 5.91 4.71
CA GLY A 101 8.19 4.72 4.00
C GLY A 101 7.25 3.52 4.01
N HIS A 102 5.96 3.70 4.30
CA HIS A 102 4.96 2.64 4.24
C HIS A 102 4.33 2.53 2.85
N ASP A 103 3.95 1.32 2.47
CA ASP A 103 3.15 1.10 1.26
C ASP A 103 1.70 1.51 1.53
N VAL A 104 1.05 2.13 0.55
CA VAL A 104 -0.39 2.38 0.56
C VAL A 104 -1.06 1.60 -0.57
N ALA A 105 -2.22 1.02 -0.26
CA ALA A 105 -2.97 0.15 -1.15
C ALA A 105 -4.46 0.52 -1.14
N ASN A 106 -5.22 0.05 -2.12
CA ASN A 106 -6.63 0.37 -2.31
C ASN A 106 -7.53 -0.54 -1.45
N HIS A 107 -8.50 0.02 -0.74
CA HIS A 107 -9.49 -0.74 0.05
C HIS A 107 -10.95 -0.35 -0.25
N SER A 108 -11.24 -0.01 -1.50
CA SER A 108 -12.52 0.57 -1.95
C SER A 108 -12.84 1.94 -1.33
N TYR A 109 -13.89 2.60 -1.82
CA TYR A 109 -14.13 3.99 -1.47
C TYR A 109 -14.99 4.15 -0.20
N THR A 110 -16.03 3.33 -0.06
CA THR A 110 -16.95 3.35 1.10
C THR A 110 -17.03 2.02 1.85
N HIS A 111 -16.08 1.10 1.62
CA HIS A 111 -16.04 -0.22 2.26
C HIS A 111 -17.32 -1.09 2.07
N PRO A 112 -17.92 -1.19 0.87
CA PRO A 112 -19.07 -2.06 0.65
C PRO A 112 -18.65 -3.52 0.44
N ARG A 113 -19.59 -4.45 0.63
CA ARG A 113 -19.40 -5.86 0.24
C ARG A 113 -19.51 -6.01 -1.29
N LEU A 114 -18.37 -5.91 -1.98
CA LEU A 114 -18.28 -5.82 -3.45
C LEU A 114 -18.82 -7.03 -4.21
N ALA A 115 -18.75 -8.24 -3.63
CA ALA A 115 -19.28 -9.45 -4.25
C ALA A 115 -20.78 -9.36 -4.62
N GLY A 116 -21.56 -8.54 -3.94
CA GLY A 116 -22.99 -8.34 -4.22
C GLY A 116 -23.31 -7.19 -5.18
N MET A 117 -22.30 -6.45 -5.64
CA MET A 117 -22.48 -5.23 -6.44
C MET A 117 -22.37 -5.53 -7.94
N SER A 118 -22.93 -4.64 -8.77
CA SER A 118 -22.69 -4.65 -10.21
C SER A 118 -21.25 -4.28 -10.53
N ASP A 119 -20.74 -4.74 -11.68
CA ASP A 119 -19.36 -4.50 -12.08
C ASP A 119 -19.04 -3.01 -12.21
N SER A 120 -19.95 -2.20 -12.76
CA SER A 120 -19.79 -0.75 -12.84
C SER A 120 -19.70 -0.10 -11.44
N SER A 121 -20.47 -0.58 -10.46
CA SER A 121 -20.37 -0.05 -9.10
C SER A 121 -19.09 -0.49 -8.40
N VAL A 122 -18.57 -1.68 -8.68
CA VAL A 122 -17.24 -2.12 -8.22
C VAL A 122 -16.15 -1.22 -8.84
N GLU A 123 -16.23 -0.99 -10.15
CA GLU A 123 -15.30 -0.13 -10.88
C GLU A 123 -15.25 1.28 -10.27
N GLN A 124 -16.40 1.89 -9.99
CA GLN A 124 -16.48 3.20 -9.34
C GLN A 124 -15.83 3.22 -7.96
N GLN A 125 -16.00 2.16 -7.16
CA GLN A 125 -15.39 2.05 -5.84
C GLN A 125 -13.86 1.99 -5.92
N LEU A 126 -13.31 1.23 -6.88
CA LEU A 126 -11.87 1.10 -7.04
C LEU A 126 -11.26 2.36 -7.65
N ALA A 127 -11.83 2.89 -8.74
CA ALA A 127 -11.32 4.04 -9.46
C ALA A 127 -11.29 5.31 -8.58
N ARG A 128 -12.38 5.59 -7.85
CA ARG A 128 -12.43 6.74 -6.95
C ARG A 128 -11.41 6.65 -5.82
N THR A 129 -11.11 5.43 -5.37
CA THR A 129 -10.09 5.19 -4.34
C THR A 129 -8.68 5.38 -4.90
N GLN A 130 -8.41 4.93 -6.13
CA GLN A 130 -7.15 5.25 -6.83
C GLN A 130 -6.93 6.75 -6.87
N GLU A 131 -7.91 7.52 -7.35
CA GLU A 131 -7.82 8.98 -7.44
C GLU A 131 -7.56 9.64 -6.09
N SER A 132 -8.26 9.20 -5.04
CA SER A 132 -8.13 9.77 -3.71
C SER A 132 -6.72 9.55 -3.14
N ILE A 133 -6.18 8.32 -3.27
CA ILE A 133 -4.84 7.98 -2.82
C ILE A 133 -3.79 8.71 -3.64
N THR A 134 -3.83 8.63 -4.98
CA THR A 134 -2.87 9.31 -5.87
C THR A 134 -2.87 10.82 -5.63
N ARG A 135 -4.02 11.45 -5.44
CA ARG A 135 -4.11 12.90 -5.14
C ARG A 135 -3.49 13.25 -3.80
N ALA A 136 -3.70 12.43 -2.77
CA ALA A 136 -3.18 12.71 -1.43
C ALA A 136 -1.66 12.48 -1.34
N THR A 137 -1.17 11.41 -1.96
CA THR A 137 0.18 10.87 -1.71
C THR A 137 1.13 10.96 -2.89
N GLY A 138 0.63 11.16 -4.11
CA GLY A 138 1.40 11.03 -5.34
C GLY A 138 1.68 9.58 -5.77
N VAL A 139 1.22 8.59 -5.01
CA VAL A 139 1.39 7.16 -5.29
C VAL A 139 0.09 6.59 -5.84
N THR A 140 0.17 5.90 -6.97
CA THR A 140 -0.94 5.12 -7.51
C THR A 140 -0.85 3.68 -7.00
N PRO A 141 -1.83 3.20 -6.22
CA PRO A 141 -1.81 1.83 -5.73
C PRO A 141 -1.78 0.80 -6.86
N VAL A 142 -1.03 -0.28 -6.66
CA VAL A 142 -1.00 -1.46 -7.53
C VAL A 142 -1.63 -2.70 -6.87
N TRP A 143 -2.01 -2.59 -5.60
CA TRP A 143 -2.66 -3.64 -4.84
C TRP A 143 -3.98 -3.14 -4.29
N PHE A 144 -4.98 -4.02 -4.33
CA PHE A 144 -6.30 -3.81 -3.77
C PHE A 144 -6.66 -4.98 -2.86
N ARG A 145 -7.24 -4.71 -1.70
CA ARG A 145 -7.85 -5.75 -0.85
C ARG A 145 -9.35 -5.50 -0.77
N PRO A 146 -10.21 -6.50 -1.02
CA PRO A 146 -11.64 -6.30 -0.94
C PRO A 146 -12.14 -6.25 0.51
N PRO A 147 -13.01 -5.29 0.87
CA PRO A 147 -13.74 -5.30 2.13
C PRO A 147 -14.33 -6.68 2.43
N TYR A 148 -14.16 -7.15 3.67
CA TYR A 148 -14.62 -8.46 4.13
C TYR A 148 -14.04 -9.68 3.39
N GLY A 149 -13.00 -9.50 2.55
CA GLY A 149 -12.54 -10.53 1.61
C GLY A 149 -13.55 -10.84 0.49
N ALA A 150 -14.60 -10.04 0.34
CA ALA A 150 -15.76 -10.38 -0.46
C ALA A 150 -15.64 -9.83 -1.89
N PHE A 151 -14.95 -10.59 -2.74
CA PHE A 151 -14.76 -10.28 -4.16
C PHE A 151 -14.90 -11.56 -4.99
N ARG A 152 -15.69 -11.50 -6.06
CA ARG A 152 -15.89 -12.64 -6.96
C ARG A 152 -14.69 -12.78 -7.89
N ARG A 153 -14.29 -14.00 -8.22
CA ARG A 153 -13.15 -14.22 -9.13
C ARG A 153 -13.41 -13.59 -10.50
N GLU A 154 -14.66 -13.64 -10.93
CA GLU A 154 -15.17 -13.08 -12.19
C GLU A 154 -15.10 -11.55 -12.22
N GLN A 155 -14.98 -10.89 -11.06
CA GLN A 155 -14.74 -9.43 -10.96
C GLN A 155 -13.25 -9.08 -11.13
N GLY A 156 -12.35 -10.08 -11.15
CA GLY A 156 -10.91 -9.91 -11.33
C GLY A 156 -10.51 -9.00 -12.49
N PRO A 157 -11.08 -9.15 -13.70
CA PRO A 157 -10.79 -8.27 -14.82
C PRO A 157 -11.02 -6.77 -14.54
N ILE A 158 -11.92 -6.41 -13.62
CA ILE A 158 -12.14 -5.01 -13.21
C ILE A 158 -10.90 -4.47 -12.49
N ALA A 159 -10.34 -5.24 -11.55
CA ALA A 159 -9.10 -4.89 -10.86
C ALA A 159 -7.93 -4.83 -11.85
N SER A 160 -7.82 -5.82 -12.74
CA SER A 160 -6.75 -5.86 -13.77
C SER A 160 -6.76 -4.66 -14.70
N LYS A 161 -7.94 -4.21 -15.16
CA LYS A 161 -8.08 -3.02 -16.01
C LYS A 161 -7.52 -1.75 -15.36
N MET A 162 -7.42 -1.72 -14.03
CA MET A 162 -6.87 -0.60 -13.25
C MET A 162 -5.41 -0.80 -12.82
N GLY A 163 -4.76 -1.89 -13.25
CA GLY A 163 -3.42 -2.24 -12.77
C GLY A 163 -3.40 -2.65 -11.29
N LEU A 164 -4.50 -3.22 -10.77
CA LEU A 164 -4.59 -3.74 -9.41
C LEU A 164 -4.51 -5.28 -9.36
N GLY A 165 -3.58 -5.80 -8.55
CA GLY A 165 -3.65 -7.17 -8.01
C GLY A 165 -4.59 -7.25 -6.81
N VAL A 166 -5.10 -8.46 -6.51
CA VAL A 166 -6.03 -8.69 -5.39
C VAL A 166 -5.30 -9.33 -4.21
N ALA A 167 -5.16 -8.57 -3.13
CA ALA A 167 -4.53 -9.00 -1.89
C ALA A 167 -5.55 -9.56 -0.89
N TYR A 168 -5.15 -10.62 -0.20
CA TYR A 168 -5.82 -11.24 0.93
C TYR A 168 -4.83 -11.35 2.10
N TRP A 169 -5.08 -12.28 3.02
CA TRP A 169 -4.27 -12.54 4.19
C TRP A 169 -4.27 -14.04 4.52
N SER A 170 -3.30 -14.48 5.29
CA SER A 170 -3.19 -15.84 5.81
C SER A 170 -3.36 -15.91 7.33
N VAL A 171 -3.26 -14.77 8.02
CA VAL A 171 -3.41 -14.65 9.48
C VAL A 171 -4.47 -13.59 9.77
N ASP A 172 -5.55 -13.99 10.44
CA ASP A 172 -6.62 -13.11 10.93
C ASP A 172 -6.74 -13.25 12.47
N PRO A 173 -6.27 -12.26 13.25
CA PRO A 173 -6.39 -12.27 14.70
C PRO A 173 -7.79 -11.84 15.18
N LYS A 174 -8.67 -11.41 14.27
CA LYS A 174 -10.01 -10.87 14.53
C LYS A 174 -9.97 -9.66 15.46
N ASP A 175 -9.04 -8.74 15.22
CA ASP A 175 -8.95 -7.48 15.97
C ASP A 175 -10.19 -6.59 15.75
N TRP A 176 -10.85 -6.70 14.60
CA TRP A 176 -12.15 -6.10 14.30
C TRP A 176 -13.26 -6.49 15.28
N SER A 177 -13.16 -7.66 15.95
CA SER A 177 -14.12 -8.06 16.99
C SER A 177 -13.78 -7.50 18.38
N GLN A 178 -12.73 -6.68 18.49
CA GLN A 178 -12.24 -6.05 19.71
C GLN A 178 -12.09 -7.01 20.92
N PRO A 179 -11.36 -8.13 20.79
CA PRO A 179 -11.25 -9.17 21.82
C PRO A 179 -10.26 -8.82 22.96
N GLY A 180 -9.64 -7.65 22.94
CA GLY A 180 -8.57 -7.21 23.84
C GLY A 180 -7.17 -7.36 23.22
N SER A 181 -6.27 -6.43 23.52
CA SER A 181 -4.92 -6.35 22.93
C SER A 181 -4.07 -7.61 23.18
N SER A 182 -4.18 -8.22 24.36
CA SER A 182 -3.48 -9.48 24.67
C SER A 182 -3.96 -10.63 23.79
N ALA A 183 -5.27 -10.73 23.52
CA ALA A 183 -5.82 -11.77 22.66
C ALA A 183 -5.41 -11.56 21.20
N ILE A 184 -5.40 -10.30 20.72
CA ILE A 184 -4.90 -9.94 19.38
C ILE A 184 -3.44 -10.37 19.25
N THR A 185 -2.60 -9.95 20.21
CA THR A 185 -1.17 -10.28 20.23
C THR A 185 -0.93 -11.78 20.19
N GLN A 186 -1.58 -12.52 21.08
CA GLN A 186 -1.45 -13.98 21.15
C GLN A 186 -1.81 -14.64 19.82
N ARG A 187 -2.94 -14.26 19.21
CA ARG A 187 -3.39 -14.83 17.93
C ARG A 187 -2.44 -14.53 16.78
N VAL A 188 -1.93 -13.30 16.69
CA VAL A 188 -0.92 -12.95 15.68
C VAL A 188 0.32 -13.82 15.86
N LEU A 189 0.88 -13.88 17.07
CA LEU A 189 2.10 -14.63 17.32
C LEU A 189 1.89 -16.14 17.10
N SER A 190 0.81 -16.74 17.61
CA SER A 190 0.59 -18.18 17.46
C SER A 190 0.37 -18.64 16.02
N SER A 191 -0.15 -17.76 15.16
CA SER A 191 -0.50 -18.10 13.77
C SER A 191 0.52 -17.61 12.74
N SER A 192 1.53 -16.83 13.15
CA SER A 192 2.57 -16.33 12.24
C SER A 192 3.60 -17.40 11.91
N GLN A 193 3.87 -17.57 10.62
CA GLN A 193 4.86 -18.45 10.03
C GLN A 193 5.54 -17.74 8.83
N PRO A 194 6.69 -18.22 8.33
CA PRO A 194 7.28 -17.68 7.11
C PRO A 194 6.27 -17.70 5.97
N GLY A 195 6.16 -16.60 5.21
CA GLY A 195 5.13 -16.46 4.16
C GLY A 195 3.85 -15.76 4.63
N SER A 196 3.66 -15.56 5.94
CA SER A 196 2.40 -15.00 6.45
C SER A 196 2.12 -13.59 5.95
N ILE A 197 0.84 -13.31 5.69
CA ILE A 197 0.30 -11.96 5.49
C ILE A 197 -0.70 -11.74 6.61
N ILE A 198 -0.37 -10.82 7.52
CA ILE A 198 -1.13 -10.54 8.73
C ILE A 198 -2.12 -9.41 8.45
N LEU A 199 -3.41 -9.68 8.65
CA LEU A 199 -4.47 -8.68 8.65
C LEU A 199 -4.62 -8.07 10.04
N LEU A 200 -4.57 -6.73 10.10
CA LEU A 200 -4.97 -5.90 11.23
C LEU A 200 -5.76 -4.71 10.69
N HIS A 201 -6.33 -3.90 11.57
CA HIS A 201 -7.09 -2.70 11.20
C HIS A 201 -6.60 -1.47 11.98
N ASP A 202 -6.33 -0.36 11.30
CA ASP A 202 -5.78 0.86 11.93
C ASP A 202 -6.86 1.86 12.39
N LEU A 203 -8.11 1.39 12.58
CA LEU A 203 -9.19 2.18 13.22
C LEU A 203 -9.48 1.79 14.67
N HIS A 204 -8.95 0.66 15.15
CA HIS A 204 -9.29 0.10 16.45
C HIS A 204 -8.22 0.43 17.51
N PRO A 205 -8.58 1.08 18.64
CA PRO A 205 -7.62 1.38 19.70
C PRO A 205 -6.94 0.13 20.27
N GLN A 206 -7.66 -0.99 20.39
CA GLN A 206 -7.09 -2.25 20.87
C GLN A 206 -6.02 -2.83 19.94
N THR A 207 -6.13 -2.58 18.63
CA THR A 207 -5.09 -2.95 17.66
C THR A 207 -3.84 -2.11 17.89
N ALA A 208 -3.99 -0.80 18.05
CA ALA A 208 -2.87 0.08 18.40
C ALA A 208 -2.23 -0.28 19.76
N ASP A 209 -3.02 -0.77 20.73
CA ASP A 209 -2.51 -1.26 22.01
C ASP A 209 -1.74 -2.60 21.88
N ALA A 210 -2.12 -3.46 20.93
CA ALA A 210 -1.49 -4.76 20.68
C ALA A 210 -0.18 -4.65 19.88
N VAL A 211 -0.10 -3.65 19.01
CA VAL A 211 0.99 -3.44 18.05
C VAL A 211 2.39 -3.51 18.68
N PRO A 212 2.70 -2.85 19.82
CA PRO A 212 4.03 -2.95 20.43
C PRO A 212 4.45 -4.39 20.71
N ALA A 213 3.59 -5.17 21.36
CA ALA A 213 3.87 -6.55 21.74
C ALA A 213 3.89 -7.51 20.54
N ILE A 214 3.08 -7.23 19.51
CA ILE A 214 3.16 -7.94 18.23
C ILE A 214 4.53 -7.72 17.59
N PHE A 215 4.99 -6.48 17.51
CA PHE A 215 6.26 -6.16 16.86
C PHE A 215 7.43 -6.80 17.59
N ASP A 216 7.47 -6.67 18.92
CA ASP A 216 8.51 -7.25 19.75
C ASP A 216 8.52 -8.79 19.62
N GLY A 217 7.36 -9.44 19.73
CA GLY A 217 7.26 -10.90 19.62
C GLY A 217 7.59 -11.45 18.23
N LEU A 218 7.31 -10.72 17.14
CA LEU A 218 7.72 -11.12 15.80
C LEU A 218 9.23 -10.98 15.61
N LEU A 219 9.83 -9.89 16.09
CA LEU A 219 11.27 -9.65 16.02
C LEU A 219 12.07 -10.64 16.87
N GLU A 220 11.61 -10.97 18.08
CA GLU A 220 12.21 -12.01 18.95
C GLU A 220 12.21 -13.40 18.28
N ARG A 221 11.23 -13.66 17.43
CA ARG A 221 11.14 -14.89 16.60
C ARG A 221 11.92 -14.77 15.28
N ALA A 222 12.78 -13.76 15.17
CA ALA A 222 13.63 -13.44 14.04
C ALA A 222 12.87 -13.20 12.71
N PHE A 223 11.59 -12.82 12.76
CA PHE A 223 10.87 -12.48 11.54
C PHE A 223 11.37 -11.16 10.96
N THR A 224 11.55 -11.13 9.65
CA THR A 224 11.71 -9.88 8.90
C THR A 224 10.35 -9.41 8.41
N ILE A 225 9.87 -8.30 8.98
CA ILE A 225 8.62 -7.66 8.56
C ILE A 225 8.89 -6.86 7.29
N THR A 226 8.17 -7.17 6.22
CA THR A 226 8.31 -6.51 4.91
C THR A 226 6.98 -5.89 4.50
N PRO A 227 6.95 -4.67 3.94
CA PRO A 227 5.77 -4.19 3.21
C PRO A 227 5.31 -5.19 2.15
N PHE A 228 3.98 -5.34 2.01
CA PHE A 228 3.31 -6.31 1.14
C PHE A 228 3.87 -6.29 -0.28
N HIS A 229 4.01 -5.11 -0.91
CA HIS A 229 4.48 -5.02 -2.29
C HIS A 229 5.90 -5.59 -2.44
N SER A 230 6.80 -5.20 -1.55
CA SER A 230 8.18 -5.71 -1.49
C SER A 230 8.26 -7.19 -1.07
N PHE A 231 7.19 -7.73 -0.51
CA PHE A 231 7.13 -9.12 -0.06
C PHE A 231 6.66 -10.07 -1.16
N VAL A 232 5.60 -9.70 -1.90
CA VAL A 232 4.94 -10.58 -2.88
C VAL A 232 5.30 -10.24 -4.33
N GLY A 233 5.95 -9.10 -4.57
CA GLY A 233 6.34 -8.64 -5.90
C GLY A 233 5.27 -7.80 -6.60
N GLN A 234 5.46 -7.58 -7.90
CA GLN A 234 4.50 -6.88 -8.74
C GLN A 234 3.27 -7.77 -9.03
N PRO A 235 2.07 -7.20 -9.12
CA PRO A 235 0.85 -7.95 -9.48
C PRO A 235 0.81 -8.40 -10.95
N TYR A 236 1.73 -7.91 -11.78
CA TYR A 236 1.91 -8.28 -13.18
C TYR A 236 3.39 -8.61 -13.42
N VAL A 237 3.63 -9.70 -14.13
CA VAL A 237 4.95 -10.16 -14.62
C VAL A 237 4.87 -10.45 -16.10
#